data_AF-A0A7X1GXN1-F1
#
_entry.id   AF-A0A7X1GXN1-F1
#
_cell.length_a   1.000
_cell.length_b   1.000
_cell.length_c   1.000
_cell.angle_alpha   90.00
_cell.angle_beta   90.00
_cell.angle_gamma   90.00
#
_symmetry.space_group_name_H-M   'P 1'
#
loop_
_entity.id
_entity.type
_entity.pdbx_description
1 polymer ?
#
loop_
_entity_poly.entity_id
_entity_poly.type
_entity_poly.pdbx_seq_one_letter_code
_entity_poly.pdbx_strand_id
1 'polypeptide(L)'
;MLDIASLTRQVRRNCTLSDARFAGHYSVCGLVMRLRDLYKWEHSLDPYEEHAASQVLDWIGRKETLWETLQESDFDDLVIDGQRIDPFDTETVNRLIEPLHLFYGAGYAHSMKPSFLLATIDRKSAVNGYPVVFLSKEMARDLLTLPALTQDDTIVVRQSAAKLYVWDRMLYLNQSGRPFFRFALLACGIAEKDVGSLRHCLPSVAQVLHDTFLYHEIGELSDCCFNRQIWRDIIAALPHTPTELLVRTVKDVLADTGPHGTLRHIRKTQQTAALGFYAAFLDGLGKKLFPEIRATVAGFMTDGDWQAVAAMISSVHQKAETMAFTIIDLYRNGTRDHDSVWVNETLNRLYIEPLTA
;
A
#
# COMPACT_ATOMS: atom_id res chain seq x y z
N MET A 1 28.38 6.83 -20.16
CA MET A 1 28.22 6.46 -18.73
C MET A 1 26.97 7.17 -18.27
N LEU A 2 25.96 6.40 -17.91
CA LEU A 2 24.60 6.86 -17.67
C LEU A 2 24.59 7.77 -16.41
N ASP A 3 24.17 9.04 -16.57
CA ASP A 3 24.16 10.01 -15.47
C ASP A 3 22.98 9.73 -14.52
N ILE A 4 23.30 9.05 -13.41
CA ILE A 4 22.38 8.76 -12.30
C ILE A 4 21.70 10.05 -11.77
N ALA A 5 22.41 11.18 -11.72
CA ALA A 5 21.84 12.43 -11.26
C ALA A 5 20.86 13.03 -12.29
N SER A 6 21.13 12.88 -13.59
CA SER A 6 20.17 13.23 -14.66
C SER A 6 18.91 12.39 -14.58
N LEU A 7 19.04 11.07 -14.52
CA LEU A 7 17.88 10.17 -14.38
C LEU A 7 17.07 10.52 -13.12
N THR A 8 17.73 10.75 -11.99
CA THR A 8 17.07 11.16 -10.74
C THR A 8 16.26 12.46 -10.91
N ARG A 9 16.80 13.47 -11.61
CA ARG A 9 16.07 14.73 -11.88
C ARG A 9 14.83 14.49 -12.75
N GLN A 10 14.96 13.67 -13.79
CA GLN A 10 13.86 13.33 -14.71
C GLN A 10 12.72 12.59 -13.97
N VAL A 11 13.05 11.54 -13.20
CA VAL A 11 12.05 10.81 -12.42
C VAL A 11 11.40 11.70 -11.36
N ARG A 12 12.17 12.52 -10.62
CA ARG A 12 11.61 13.49 -9.65
C ARG A 12 10.66 14.50 -10.30
N ARG A 13 10.89 14.89 -11.55
CA ARG A 13 9.99 15.77 -12.29
C ARG A 13 8.66 15.07 -12.57
N ASN A 14 8.68 13.82 -13.03
CA ASN A 14 7.45 13.03 -13.20
C ASN A 14 6.72 12.73 -11.87
N CYS A 15 7.44 12.49 -10.76
CA CYS A 15 6.85 12.47 -9.41
C CYS A 15 6.10 13.79 -9.10
N THR A 16 6.76 14.93 -9.34
CA THR A 16 6.21 16.27 -9.03
C THR A 16 5.00 16.62 -9.91
N LEU A 17 5.04 16.24 -11.19
CA LEU A 17 3.93 16.39 -12.14
C LEU A 17 2.71 15.57 -11.72
N SER A 18 2.94 14.34 -11.27
CA SER A 18 1.86 13.49 -10.73
C SER A 18 1.29 14.08 -9.44
N ASP A 19 2.13 14.53 -8.51
CA ASP A 19 1.65 15.13 -7.27
C ASP A 19 0.88 16.44 -7.54
N ALA A 20 1.33 17.29 -8.47
CA ALA A 20 0.63 18.51 -8.86
C ALA A 20 -0.80 18.24 -9.37
N ARG A 21 -0.93 17.22 -10.23
CA ARG A 21 -2.21 16.80 -10.84
C ARG A 21 -3.15 16.11 -9.86
N PHE A 22 -2.63 15.31 -8.93
CA PHE A 22 -3.43 14.39 -8.10
C PHE A 22 -3.48 14.75 -6.60
N ALA A 23 -2.78 15.78 -6.12
CA ALA A 23 -2.80 16.19 -4.70
C ALA A 23 -4.22 16.51 -4.19
N GLY A 24 -5.05 17.13 -5.04
CA GLY A 24 -6.44 17.47 -4.72
C GLY A 24 -7.38 16.26 -4.53
N HIS A 25 -6.94 15.05 -4.86
CA HIS A 25 -7.71 13.81 -4.62
C HIS A 25 -7.61 13.31 -3.17
N TYR A 26 -6.68 13.84 -2.38
CA TYR A 26 -6.58 13.56 -0.96
C TYR A 26 -7.45 14.55 -0.15
N SER A 27 -8.02 14.08 0.96
CA SER A 27 -8.55 15.00 1.97
C SER A 27 -7.43 15.88 2.53
N VAL A 28 -7.75 17.09 3.01
CA VAL A 28 -6.74 18.04 3.54
C VAL A 28 -5.80 17.38 4.56
N CYS A 29 -6.34 16.66 5.53
CA CYS A 29 -5.53 15.91 6.50
C CYS A 29 -4.69 14.80 5.85
N GLY A 30 -5.25 14.10 4.86
CA GLY A 30 -4.57 13.04 4.09
C GLY A 30 -3.42 13.56 3.21
N LEU A 31 -3.53 14.78 2.69
CA LEU A 31 -2.49 15.48 1.94
C LEU A 31 -1.37 15.95 2.88
N VAL A 32 -1.73 16.61 3.99
CA VAL A 32 -0.76 17.13 4.97
C VAL A 32 0.12 16.02 5.56
N MET A 33 -0.43 14.84 5.87
CA MET A 33 0.37 13.70 6.34
C MET A 33 1.38 13.23 5.28
N ARG A 34 0.98 13.12 4.01
CA ARG A 34 1.87 12.72 2.90
C ARG A 34 2.94 13.77 2.60
N LEU A 35 2.59 15.06 2.67
CA LEU A 35 3.51 16.17 2.52
C LEU A 35 4.58 16.16 3.63
N ARG A 36 4.19 15.90 4.89
CA ARG A 36 5.14 15.76 6.00
C ARG A 36 6.08 14.57 5.81
N ASP A 37 5.59 13.44 5.32
CA ASP A 37 6.43 12.27 5.02
C ASP A 37 7.39 12.51 3.84
N LEU A 38 6.93 13.20 2.80
CA LEU A 38 7.77 13.63 1.68
C LEU A 38 8.83 14.65 2.14
N TYR A 39 8.48 15.57 3.03
CA TYR A 39 9.41 16.50 3.68
C TYR A 39 10.52 15.75 4.43
N LYS A 40 10.16 14.76 5.27
CA LYS A 40 11.11 13.94 6.01
C LYS A 40 12.07 13.21 5.08
N TRP A 41 11.57 12.61 3.99
CA TRP A 41 12.40 11.98 2.97
C TRP A 41 13.34 12.97 2.27
N GLU A 42 12.85 14.14 1.83
CA GLU A 42 13.70 15.15 1.16
C GLU A 42 14.84 15.66 2.07
N HIS A 43 14.61 15.73 3.38
CA HIS A 43 15.58 16.20 4.38
C HIS A 43 16.37 15.05 5.04
N SER A 44 16.17 13.80 4.61
CA SER A 44 16.82 12.60 5.16
C SER A 44 16.62 12.39 6.68
N LEU A 45 15.42 12.72 7.17
CA LEU A 45 15.02 12.60 8.58
C LEU A 45 14.50 11.19 8.91
N ASP A 46 14.68 10.75 10.15
CA ASP A 46 14.01 9.56 10.68
C ASP A 46 12.49 9.78 10.77
N PRO A 47 11.66 8.70 10.72
CA PRO A 47 10.19 8.84 10.73
C PRO A 47 9.62 9.62 11.92
N TYR A 48 10.29 9.58 13.07
CA TYR A 48 9.89 10.24 14.32
C TYR A 48 10.48 11.64 14.53
N GLU A 49 11.35 12.11 13.63
CA GLU A 49 11.90 13.46 13.71
C GLU A 49 10.93 14.46 13.09
N GLU A 50 10.63 15.53 13.81
CA GLU A 50 9.75 16.61 13.37
C GLU A 50 10.51 17.94 13.45
N HIS A 51 10.57 18.67 12.35
CA HIS A 51 11.08 20.04 12.32
C HIS A 51 10.03 21.05 12.78
N ALA A 52 10.43 22.32 12.95
CA ALA A 52 9.52 23.38 13.34
C ALA A 52 8.35 23.51 12.35
N ALA A 53 7.12 23.61 12.85
CA ALA A 53 5.93 23.62 12.01
C ALA A 53 5.95 24.74 10.94
N SER A 54 6.50 25.92 11.26
CA SER A 54 6.71 27.00 10.30
C SER A 54 7.61 26.57 9.13
N GLN A 55 8.73 25.91 9.39
CA GLN A 55 9.66 25.44 8.35
C GLN A 55 9.02 24.40 7.41
N VAL A 56 8.16 23.53 7.96
CA VAL A 56 7.40 22.55 7.15
C VAL A 56 6.33 23.26 6.32
N LEU A 57 5.56 24.18 6.91
CA LEU A 57 4.54 24.97 6.21
C LEU A 57 5.14 25.85 5.10
N ASP A 58 6.29 26.50 5.34
CA ASP A 58 7.03 27.28 4.33
C ASP A 58 7.51 26.39 3.16
N TRP A 59 7.84 25.13 3.42
CA TRP A 59 8.17 24.16 2.36
C TRP A 59 6.91 23.68 1.61
N ILE A 60 5.79 23.46 2.32
CA ILE A 60 4.50 23.10 1.70
C ILE A 60 4.07 24.20 0.72
N GLY A 61 4.04 25.46 1.16
CA GLY A 61 3.63 26.57 0.29
C GLY A 61 4.48 26.68 -0.98
N ARG A 62 5.80 26.46 -0.88
CA ARG A 62 6.67 26.41 -2.07
C ARG A 62 6.39 25.22 -2.99
N LYS A 63 5.97 24.07 -2.46
CA LYS A 63 5.54 22.91 -3.27
C LYS A 63 4.23 23.20 -3.98
N GLU A 64 3.25 23.79 -3.29
CA GLU A 64 1.95 24.13 -3.85
C GLU A 64 2.07 25.19 -4.97
N THR A 65 2.83 26.27 -4.77
CA THR A 65 3.14 27.25 -5.83
C THR A 65 3.85 26.63 -7.03
N LEU A 66 4.73 25.63 -6.82
CA LEU A 66 5.33 24.90 -7.94
C LEU A 66 4.30 24.05 -8.67
N TRP A 67 3.41 23.36 -7.94
CA TRP A 67 2.37 22.52 -8.51
C TRP A 67 1.36 23.30 -9.37
N GLU A 68 0.97 24.51 -8.95
CA GLU A 68 0.12 25.42 -9.75
C GLU A 68 0.70 25.66 -11.16
N THR A 69 2.03 25.70 -11.31
CA THR A 69 2.70 25.88 -12.61
C THR A 69 2.82 24.60 -13.45
N LEU A 70 2.42 23.44 -12.90
CA LEU A 70 2.69 22.11 -13.45
C LEU A 70 1.45 21.23 -13.65
N GLN A 71 0.25 21.68 -13.25
CA GLN A 71 -0.98 20.88 -13.35
C GLN A 71 -1.28 20.42 -14.78
N GLU A 72 -1.16 21.30 -15.78
CA GLU A 72 -1.47 20.97 -17.17
C GLU A 72 -0.37 20.13 -17.87
N SER A 73 0.90 20.22 -17.45
CA SER A 73 2.02 19.30 -17.80
C SER A 73 2.34 19.16 -19.31
N ASP A 74 2.61 17.98 -19.86
CA ASP A 74 2.40 16.60 -19.37
C ASP A 74 3.64 15.92 -18.74
N PHE A 75 3.64 14.58 -18.61
CA PHE A 75 4.79 13.74 -18.21
C PHE A 75 5.89 13.73 -19.28
N ASP A 76 7.14 13.77 -18.83
CA ASP A 76 8.31 13.79 -19.71
C ASP A 76 8.86 12.38 -19.97
N ASP A 77 9.24 12.10 -21.22
CA ASP A 77 10.05 10.94 -21.59
C ASP A 77 11.36 10.90 -20.80
N LEU A 78 11.80 9.71 -20.41
CA LEU A 78 13.11 9.50 -19.82
C LEU A 78 14.17 9.43 -20.93
N VAL A 79 15.20 10.28 -20.80
CA VAL A 79 16.40 10.28 -21.64
C VAL A 79 17.49 9.45 -20.98
N ILE A 80 17.78 8.28 -21.55
CA ILE A 80 18.75 7.31 -21.05
C ILE A 80 19.73 6.95 -22.17
N ASP A 81 21.02 7.24 -21.97
CA ASP A 81 22.09 7.11 -22.97
C ASP A 81 21.70 7.65 -24.38
N GLY A 82 20.94 8.76 -24.39
CA GLY A 82 20.47 9.45 -25.60
C GLY A 82 19.15 8.92 -26.20
N GLN A 83 18.63 7.80 -25.72
CA GLN A 83 17.33 7.25 -26.12
C GLN A 83 16.22 7.95 -25.33
N ARG A 84 15.12 8.33 -26.00
CA ARG A 84 13.89 8.79 -25.34
C ARG A 84 12.97 7.59 -25.14
N ILE A 85 12.49 7.41 -23.92
CA ILE A 85 11.73 6.23 -23.48
C ILE A 85 10.50 6.72 -22.72
N ASP A 86 9.34 6.15 -23.04
CA ASP A 86 8.09 6.45 -22.34
C ASP A 86 8.25 6.18 -20.83
N PRO A 87 7.81 7.08 -19.93
CA PRO A 87 8.01 6.92 -18.49
C PRO A 87 7.24 5.75 -17.88
N PHE A 88 6.34 5.09 -18.62
CA PHE A 88 5.65 3.86 -18.21
C PHE A 88 6.25 2.59 -18.85
N ASP A 89 7.24 2.68 -19.73
CA ASP A 89 8.03 1.52 -20.21
C ASP A 89 9.06 1.10 -19.15
N THR A 90 8.56 0.52 -18.07
CA THR A 90 9.36 0.04 -16.94
C THR A 90 10.35 -1.05 -17.33
N GLU A 91 10.00 -1.91 -18.29
CA GLU A 91 10.88 -2.99 -18.75
C GLU A 91 12.13 -2.43 -19.44
N THR A 92 11.97 -1.53 -20.42
CA THR A 92 13.10 -0.92 -21.13
C THR A 92 13.96 -0.09 -20.19
N VAL A 93 13.36 0.71 -19.30
CA VAL A 93 14.11 1.53 -18.35
C VAL A 93 14.92 0.64 -17.41
N ASN A 94 14.32 -0.37 -16.79
CA ASN A 94 15.03 -1.27 -15.87
C ASN A 94 16.15 -2.04 -16.56
N ARG A 95 15.93 -2.52 -17.80
CA ARG A 95 16.95 -3.21 -18.60
C ARG A 95 18.19 -2.33 -18.87
N LEU A 96 18.01 -1.02 -19.05
CA LEU A 96 19.12 -0.09 -19.28
C LEU A 96 19.86 0.32 -17.99
N ILE A 97 19.17 0.39 -16.85
CA ILE A 97 19.77 0.83 -15.58
C ILE A 97 20.22 -0.30 -14.65
N GLU A 98 19.92 -1.57 -14.96
CA GLU A 98 20.35 -2.72 -14.17
C GLU A 98 21.86 -2.73 -13.84
N PRO A 99 22.79 -2.41 -14.76
CA PRO A 99 24.23 -2.37 -14.44
C PRO A 99 24.59 -1.38 -13.33
N LEU A 100 23.76 -0.37 -13.08
CA LEU A 100 23.95 0.65 -12.05
C LEU A 100 23.40 0.21 -10.68
N HIS A 101 22.84 -1.00 -10.57
CA HIS A 101 22.18 -1.51 -9.37
C HIS A 101 21.00 -0.63 -8.93
N LEU A 102 20.28 -0.06 -9.90
CA LEU A 102 19.07 0.74 -9.70
C LEU A 102 17.82 -0.02 -10.12
N PHE A 103 16.69 0.36 -9.53
CA PHE A 103 15.36 -0.05 -9.94
C PHE A 103 14.50 1.18 -10.21
N TYR A 104 13.77 1.15 -11.32
CA TYR A 104 12.79 2.14 -11.72
C TYR A 104 11.38 1.58 -11.56
N GLY A 105 10.54 2.31 -10.83
CA GLY A 105 9.14 1.98 -10.69
C GLY A 105 8.25 3.01 -11.39
N ALA A 106 7.25 2.54 -12.15
CA ALA A 106 6.21 3.38 -12.72
C ALA A 106 4.90 2.61 -12.88
N GLY A 107 3.76 3.31 -12.79
CA GLY A 107 2.44 2.71 -12.99
C GLY A 107 1.31 3.55 -12.43
N TYR A 108 0.09 2.99 -12.43
CA TYR A 108 -1.11 3.63 -11.89
C TYR A 108 -1.52 2.96 -10.58
N ALA A 109 -1.71 3.77 -9.53
CA ALA A 109 -1.96 3.28 -8.17
C ALA A 109 -3.41 3.55 -7.71
N HIS A 110 -3.57 4.05 -6.49
CA HIS A 110 -4.89 4.40 -5.94
C HIS A 110 -5.56 5.50 -6.77
N SER A 111 -6.84 5.29 -7.10
CA SER A 111 -7.66 6.14 -7.96
C SER A 111 -6.93 6.61 -9.24
N MET A 112 -6.23 5.69 -9.89
CA MET A 112 -5.48 5.93 -11.13
C MET A 112 -4.44 7.06 -11.07
N LYS A 113 -3.93 7.44 -9.88
CA LYS A 113 -2.76 8.32 -9.76
C LYS A 113 -1.52 7.64 -10.37
N PRO A 114 -0.84 8.26 -11.36
CA PRO A 114 0.47 7.80 -11.81
C PRO A 114 1.48 7.89 -10.67
N SER A 115 2.31 6.88 -10.45
CA SER A 115 3.35 6.88 -9.41
C SER A 115 4.69 6.58 -10.05
N PHE A 116 5.75 7.21 -9.53
CA PHE A 116 7.10 7.09 -10.08
C PHE A 116 8.13 6.96 -8.96
N LEU A 117 9.10 6.06 -9.16
CA LEU A 117 10.10 5.66 -8.17
C LEU A 117 11.45 5.45 -8.86
N LEU A 118 12.53 5.90 -8.22
CA LEU A 118 13.89 5.47 -8.55
C LEU A 118 14.62 5.16 -7.25
N ALA A 119 15.21 3.98 -7.12
CA ALA A 119 15.90 3.57 -5.90
C ALA A 119 17.08 2.63 -6.17
N THR A 120 17.98 2.53 -5.19
CA THR A 120 19.05 1.52 -5.19
C THR A 120 18.52 0.15 -4.81
N ILE A 121 18.93 -0.89 -5.54
CA ILE A 121 18.68 -2.28 -5.19
C ILE A 121 19.59 -2.67 -4.03
N ASP A 122 19.00 -3.18 -2.95
CA ASP A 122 19.69 -3.80 -1.82
C ASP A 122 20.05 -5.25 -2.15
N ARG A 123 19.05 -6.03 -2.56
CA ARG A 123 19.20 -7.44 -2.96
C ARG A 123 18.03 -7.88 -3.85
N LYS A 124 18.27 -8.89 -4.68
CA LYS A 124 17.23 -9.67 -5.38
C LYS A 124 17.14 -11.05 -4.75
N SER A 125 15.95 -11.64 -4.68
CA SER A 125 15.72 -13.02 -4.23
C SER A 125 14.46 -13.61 -4.87
N ALA A 126 14.13 -14.87 -4.56
CA ALA A 126 12.83 -15.45 -4.88
C ALA A 126 12.14 -15.98 -3.62
N VAL A 127 10.84 -15.73 -3.47
CA VAL A 127 10.03 -16.17 -2.32
C VAL A 127 8.74 -16.80 -2.85
N ASN A 128 8.43 -18.02 -2.42
CA ASN A 128 7.36 -18.85 -2.99
C ASN A 128 7.43 -19.02 -4.54
N GLY A 129 8.61 -18.82 -5.15
CA GLY A 129 8.79 -18.84 -6.61
C GLY A 129 8.62 -17.49 -7.30
N TYR A 130 8.11 -16.47 -6.61
CA TYR A 130 8.00 -15.11 -7.14
C TYR A 130 9.32 -14.34 -7.01
N PRO A 131 9.74 -13.57 -8.03
CA PRO A 131 10.91 -12.70 -7.93
C PRO A 131 10.62 -11.53 -7.00
N VAL A 132 11.58 -11.20 -6.14
CA VAL A 132 11.49 -10.12 -5.14
C VAL A 132 12.73 -9.23 -5.23
N VAL A 133 12.52 -7.93 -5.35
CA VAL A 133 13.55 -6.90 -5.32
C VAL A 133 13.36 -6.05 -4.07
N PHE A 134 14.36 -6.06 -3.19
CA PHE A 134 14.39 -5.19 -2.03
C PHE A 134 15.13 -3.90 -2.37
N LEU A 135 14.51 -2.76 -2.09
CA LEU A 135 15.04 -1.43 -2.35
C LEU A 135 15.48 -0.77 -1.06
N SER A 136 16.65 -0.12 -1.07
CA SER A 136 17.22 0.55 0.09
C SER A 136 16.97 2.06 0.06
N LYS A 137 17.77 2.81 -0.70
CA LYS A 137 17.71 4.28 -0.76
C LYS A 137 16.87 4.74 -1.95
N GLU A 138 15.76 5.41 -1.65
CA GLU A 138 14.91 6.06 -2.67
C GLU A 138 15.52 7.40 -3.08
N MET A 139 15.78 7.55 -4.38
CA MET A 139 16.38 8.70 -5.03
C MET A 139 15.31 9.62 -5.61
N ALA A 140 14.20 9.06 -6.06
CA ALA A 140 12.97 9.77 -6.46
C ALA A 140 11.76 9.00 -5.95
N ARG A 141 10.75 9.70 -5.45
CA ARG A 141 9.43 9.18 -5.05
C ARG A 141 8.41 10.33 -5.09
N ASP A 142 7.14 9.99 -5.24
CA ASP A 142 6.01 10.91 -5.11
C ASP A 142 5.36 10.85 -3.70
N LEU A 143 4.24 11.56 -3.51
CA LEU A 143 3.46 11.56 -2.25
C LEU A 143 2.99 10.17 -1.80
N LEU A 144 2.84 9.21 -2.71
CA LEU A 144 2.31 7.88 -2.39
C LEU A 144 3.38 6.96 -1.78
N THR A 145 3.40 6.90 -0.44
CA THR A 145 4.19 5.93 0.32
C THR A 145 3.53 4.54 0.27
N LEU A 146 4.02 3.64 -0.58
CA LEU A 146 3.69 2.20 -0.53
C LEU A 146 4.88 1.42 0.08
N PRO A 147 4.67 0.52 1.05
CA PRO A 147 5.76 -0.25 1.68
C PRO A 147 6.26 -1.39 0.79
N ALA A 148 5.37 -1.96 -0.01
CA ALA A 148 5.64 -2.88 -1.11
C ALA A 148 4.67 -2.58 -2.26
N LEU A 149 4.96 -3.13 -3.44
CA LEU A 149 4.07 -3.17 -4.60
C LEU A 149 4.51 -4.27 -5.56
N THR A 150 3.63 -4.66 -6.48
CA THR A 150 3.94 -5.56 -7.58
C THR A 150 4.04 -4.79 -8.90
N GLN A 151 5.14 -4.98 -9.62
CA GLN A 151 5.37 -4.42 -10.95
C GLN A 151 6.04 -5.46 -11.85
N ASP A 152 5.59 -5.62 -13.09
CA ASP A 152 6.17 -6.57 -14.06
C ASP A 152 6.32 -8.00 -13.48
N ASP A 153 5.26 -8.42 -12.78
CA ASP A 153 5.12 -9.66 -11.97
C ASP A 153 6.28 -9.93 -10.99
N THR A 154 6.97 -8.85 -10.61
CA THR A 154 8.04 -8.79 -9.62
C THR A 154 7.57 -8.01 -8.38
N ILE A 155 7.82 -8.58 -7.20
CA ILE A 155 7.48 -7.94 -5.94
C ILE A 155 8.60 -6.97 -5.56
N VAL A 156 8.23 -5.73 -5.28
CA VAL A 156 9.15 -4.62 -4.99
C VAL A 156 8.94 -4.17 -3.54
N VAL A 157 9.90 -4.46 -2.66
CA VAL A 157 9.82 -4.11 -1.23
C VAL A 157 10.64 -2.86 -0.94
N ARG A 158 9.96 -1.76 -0.59
CA ARG A 158 10.54 -0.42 -0.41
C ARG A 158 10.92 -0.18 1.04
N GLN A 159 12.13 -0.58 1.45
CA GLN A 159 12.53 -0.60 2.87
C GLN A 159 12.46 0.79 3.56
N SER A 160 12.81 1.86 2.85
CA SER A 160 12.70 3.23 3.37
C SER A 160 11.24 3.69 3.50
N ALA A 161 10.39 3.44 2.49
CA ALA A 161 8.97 3.76 2.53
C ALA A 161 8.23 2.94 3.61
N ALA A 162 8.60 1.67 3.80
CA ALA A 162 8.03 0.80 4.82
C ALA A 162 8.24 1.33 6.25
N LYS A 163 9.42 1.91 6.57
CA LYS A 163 9.66 2.51 7.89
C LYS A 163 8.76 3.72 8.17
N LEU A 164 8.57 4.60 7.19
CA LEU A 164 7.65 5.74 7.27
C LEU A 164 6.19 5.26 7.41
N TYR A 165 5.77 4.32 6.55
CA TYR A 165 4.43 3.74 6.58
C TYR A 165 4.11 3.12 7.96
N VAL A 166 5.01 2.29 8.49
CA VAL A 166 4.82 1.64 9.80
C VAL A 166 4.76 2.66 10.94
N TRP A 167 5.61 3.70 10.91
CA TRP A 167 5.54 4.79 11.88
C TRP A 167 4.16 5.46 11.88
N ASP A 168 3.61 5.76 10.71
CA ASP A 168 2.28 6.38 10.60
C ASP A 168 1.15 5.46 11.02
N ARG A 169 1.23 4.15 10.73
CA ARG A 169 0.28 3.16 11.29
C ARG A 169 0.30 3.15 12.81
N MET A 170 1.46 3.31 13.44
CA MET A 170 1.63 3.36 14.89
C MET A 170 1.13 4.70 15.49
N LEU A 171 1.51 5.82 14.88
CA LEU A 171 1.20 7.17 15.36
C LEU A 171 -0.31 7.47 15.29
N TYR A 172 -0.96 7.06 14.20
CA TYR A 172 -2.40 7.28 13.97
C TYR A 172 -3.27 6.08 14.35
N LEU A 173 -2.76 5.18 15.20
CA LEU A 173 -3.50 4.00 15.65
C LEU A 173 -4.76 4.37 16.43
N ASN A 174 -5.92 3.99 15.88
CA ASN A 174 -7.21 4.26 16.50
C ASN A 174 -7.38 3.51 17.85
N GLN A 175 -8.22 4.06 18.74
CA GLN A 175 -8.43 3.51 20.10
C GLN A 175 -8.82 2.02 20.09
N SER A 176 -9.58 1.56 19.09
CA SER A 176 -10.01 0.16 18.98
C SER A 176 -8.91 -0.81 18.52
N GLY A 177 -7.81 -0.31 17.96
CA GLY A 177 -6.62 -1.09 17.60
C GLY A 177 -5.61 -1.26 18.73
N ARG A 178 -5.64 -0.38 19.74
CA ARG A 178 -4.67 -0.35 20.85
C ARG A 178 -4.54 -1.65 21.65
N PRO A 179 -5.62 -2.41 21.97
CA PRO A 179 -5.47 -3.69 22.69
C PRO A 179 -4.65 -4.72 21.90
N PHE A 180 -4.94 -4.86 20.59
CA PHE A 180 -4.23 -5.76 19.68
C PHE A 180 -2.77 -5.33 19.48
N PHE A 181 -2.52 -4.02 19.37
CA PHE A 181 -1.17 -3.47 19.22
C PHE A 181 -0.31 -3.71 20.47
N ARG A 182 -0.86 -3.48 21.67
CA ARG A 182 -0.17 -3.80 22.93
C ARG A 182 0.14 -5.29 23.04
N PHE A 183 -0.81 -6.16 22.70
CA PHE A 183 -0.57 -7.61 22.66
C PHE A 183 0.54 -7.99 21.68
N ALA A 184 0.56 -7.41 20.48
CA ALA A 184 1.60 -7.65 19.47
C ALA A 184 2.98 -7.20 19.94
N LEU A 185 3.09 -6.04 20.61
CA LEU A 185 4.35 -5.56 21.19
C LEU A 185 4.87 -6.48 22.30
N LEU A 186 4.00 -6.94 23.20
CA LEU A 186 4.36 -7.93 24.23
C LEU A 186 4.84 -9.24 23.59
N ALA A 187 4.20 -9.69 22.51
CA ALA A 187 4.62 -10.85 21.73
C ALA A 187 5.95 -10.64 20.97
N CYS A 188 6.37 -9.39 20.72
CA CYS A 188 7.71 -9.05 20.24
C CYS A 188 8.78 -9.06 21.36
N GLY A 189 8.39 -9.30 22.62
CA GLY A 189 9.28 -9.19 23.78
C GLY A 189 9.53 -7.75 24.26
N ILE A 190 8.77 -6.76 23.77
CA ILE A 190 8.83 -5.39 24.30
C ILE A 190 8.25 -5.41 25.72
N ALA A 191 8.99 -4.90 26.70
CA ALA A 191 8.52 -4.85 28.08
C ALA A 191 7.38 -3.83 28.26
N GLU A 192 6.45 -4.11 29.17
CA GLU A 192 5.24 -3.28 29.41
C GLU A 192 5.55 -1.77 29.58
N LYS A 193 6.62 -1.44 30.30
CA LYS A 193 7.08 -0.06 30.54
C LYS A 193 7.48 0.67 29.25
N ASP A 194 7.92 -0.05 28.23
CA ASP A 194 8.50 0.49 26.99
C ASP A 194 7.46 0.60 25.86
N VAL A 195 6.28 -0.04 26.02
CA VAL A 195 5.12 0.03 25.10
C VAL A 195 4.66 1.47 24.83
N GLY A 196 4.86 2.38 25.78
CA GLY A 196 4.54 3.81 25.62
C GLY A 196 5.47 4.56 24.65
N SER A 197 6.64 4.00 24.31
CA SER A 197 7.62 4.64 23.44
C SER A 197 7.54 4.10 22.02
N LEU A 198 6.72 4.74 21.17
CA LEU A 198 6.59 4.37 19.75
C LEU A 198 7.95 4.35 19.04
N ARG A 199 8.86 5.29 19.34
CA ARG A 199 10.22 5.34 18.78
C ARG A 199 11.02 4.07 19.10
N HIS A 200 10.91 3.57 20.33
CA HIS A 200 11.59 2.34 20.75
C HIS A 200 10.94 1.09 20.12
N CYS A 201 9.62 1.09 19.94
CA CYS A 201 8.89 -0.01 19.33
C CYS A 201 9.12 -0.16 17.81
N LEU A 202 9.36 0.96 17.11
CA LEU A 202 9.39 1.02 15.63
C LEU A 202 10.26 -0.06 14.95
N PRO A 203 11.50 -0.36 15.39
CA PRO A 203 12.32 -1.39 14.75
C PRO A 203 11.68 -2.78 14.78
N SER A 204 11.13 -3.19 15.94
CA SER A 204 10.48 -4.50 16.10
C SER A 204 9.17 -4.58 15.32
N VAL A 205 8.35 -3.52 15.35
CA VAL A 205 7.10 -3.47 14.57
C VAL A 205 7.40 -3.54 13.05
N ALA A 206 8.39 -2.78 12.58
CA ALA A 206 8.78 -2.76 11.17
C ALA A 206 9.38 -4.10 10.72
N GLN A 207 10.13 -4.79 11.57
CA GLN A 207 10.64 -6.13 11.29
C GLN A 207 9.51 -7.15 11.13
N VAL A 208 8.53 -7.17 12.05
CA VAL A 208 7.41 -8.11 11.98
C VAL A 208 6.48 -7.83 10.79
N LEU A 209 6.25 -6.56 10.46
CA LEU A 209 5.41 -6.18 9.32
C LEU A 209 6.10 -6.35 7.95
N HIS A 210 7.42 -6.55 7.91
CA HIS A 210 8.15 -6.79 6.66
C HIS A 210 7.60 -7.98 5.88
N ASP A 211 7.43 -9.12 6.57
CA ASP A 211 6.86 -10.33 5.99
C ASP A 211 5.37 -10.14 5.67
N THR A 212 4.63 -9.39 6.50
CA THR A 212 3.22 -9.03 6.23
C THR A 212 3.06 -8.34 4.87
N PHE A 213 3.90 -7.35 4.56
CA PHE A 213 3.86 -6.67 3.25
C PHE A 213 4.27 -7.61 2.10
N LEU A 214 5.31 -8.43 2.29
CA LEU A 214 5.76 -9.37 1.27
C LEU A 214 4.69 -10.44 0.94
N TYR A 215 4.05 -11.02 1.96
CA TYR A 215 3.02 -12.04 1.76
C TYR A 215 1.68 -11.48 1.30
N HIS A 216 1.44 -10.17 1.45
CA HIS A 216 0.32 -9.48 0.81
C HIS A 216 0.50 -9.45 -0.72
N GLU A 217 1.67 -9.02 -1.21
CA GLU A 217 2.00 -8.98 -2.64
C GLU A 217 2.00 -10.38 -3.28
N ILE A 218 2.56 -11.39 -2.59
CA ILE A 218 2.46 -12.81 -3.00
C ILE A 218 0.98 -13.23 -3.07
N GLY A 219 0.18 -12.81 -2.08
CA GLY A 219 -1.26 -13.02 -2.06
C GLY A 219 -1.95 -12.45 -3.29
N GLU A 220 -1.70 -11.18 -3.61
CA GLU A 220 -2.32 -10.46 -4.74
C GLU A 220 -1.98 -11.10 -6.09
N LEU A 221 -0.71 -11.48 -6.28
CA LEU A 221 -0.21 -12.20 -7.46
C LEU A 221 -0.77 -13.62 -7.59
N SER A 222 -1.08 -14.28 -6.46
CA SER A 222 -1.60 -15.66 -6.44
C SER A 222 -3.14 -15.74 -6.53
N ASP A 223 -3.85 -14.64 -6.28
CA ASP A 223 -5.31 -14.61 -6.27
C ASP A 223 -5.91 -14.76 -7.67
N CYS A 224 -6.70 -15.82 -7.83
CA CYS A 224 -7.46 -16.12 -9.05
C CYS A 224 -8.97 -15.83 -8.89
N CYS A 225 -9.46 -15.53 -7.68
CA CYS A 225 -10.87 -15.26 -7.44
C CYS A 225 -11.29 -13.92 -8.06
N PHE A 226 -10.46 -12.88 -7.90
CA PHE A 226 -10.69 -11.58 -8.55
C PHE A 226 -9.81 -11.40 -9.78
N ASN A 227 -10.39 -11.63 -10.97
CA ASN A 227 -9.69 -11.50 -12.26
C ASN A 227 -9.01 -10.13 -12.42
N ARG A 228 -7.68 -10.13 -12.61
CA ARG A 228 -6.82 -8.94 -12.65
C ARG A 228 -7.24 -7.90 -13.69
N GLN A 229 -7.72 -8.33 -14.87
CA GLN A 229 -8.15 -7.39 -15.91
C GLN A 229 -9.48 -6.74 -15.53
N ILE A 230 -10.48 -7.53 -15.16
CA ILE A 230 -11.80 -6.99 -14.78
C ILE A 230 -11.70 -6.09 -13.54
N TRP A 231 -10.83 -6.43 -12.58
CA TRP A 231 -10.52 -5.57 -11.45
C TRP A 231 -9.94 -4.21 -11.91
N ARG A 232 -8.97 -4.20 -12.83
CA ARG A 232 -8.43 -2.96 -13.42
C ARG A 232 -9.52 -2.16 -14.15
N ASP A 233 -10.37 -2.83 -14.93
CA ASP A 233 -11.46 -2.20 -15.67
C ASP A 233 -12.47 -1.53 -14.71
N ILE A 234 -12.84 -2.18 -13.61
CA ILE A 234 -13.72 -1.61 -12.57
C ILE A 234 -13.08 -0.37 -11.92
N ILE A 235 -11.80 -0.46 -11.53
CA ILE A 235 -11.07 0.66 -10.91
C ILE A 235 -10.94 1.85 -11.86
N ALA A 236 -10.73 1.61 -13.16
CA ALA A 236 -10.64 2.64 -14.18
C ALA A 236 -12.01 3.24 -14.55
N ALA A 237 -13.09 2.47 -14.47
CA ALA A 237 -14.46 2.93 -14.76
C ALA A 237 -15.12 3.68 -13.58
N LEU A 238 -14.71 3.38 -12.34
CA LEU A 238 -15.31 3.91 -11.11
C LEU A 238 -14.29 4.56 -10.14
N PRO A 239 -13.30 5.35 -10.59
CA PRO A 239 -12.31 5.96 -9.70
C PRO A 239 -12.97 6.95 -8.74
N HIS A 240 -12.42 7.08 -7.54
CA HIS A 240 -12.91 7.95 -6.45
C HIS A 240 -14.32 7.62 -5.92
N THR A 241 -14.90 6.48 -6.28
CA THR A 241 -16.20 6.05 -5.77
C THR A 241 -16.06 5.19 -4.50
N PRO A 242 -17.12 5.06 -3.67
CA PRO A 242 -17.17 4.05 -2.61
C PRO A 242 -17.03 2.62 -3.16
N THR A 243 -17.44 2.38 -4.41
CA THR A 243 -17.20 1.11 -5.11
C THR A 243 -15.70 0.85 -5.34
N GLU A 244 -14.88 1.85 -5.67
CA GLU A 244 -13.42 1.67 -5.75
C GLU A 244 -12.85 1.15 -4.42
N LEU A 245 -13.27 1.77 -3.31
CA LEU A 245 -12.84 1.39 -1.97
C LEU A 245 -13.28 -0.04 -1.61
N LEU A 246 -14.52 -0.43 -1.95
CA LEU A 246 -15.03 -1.79 -1.78
C LEU A 246 -14.22 -2.81 -2.57
N VAL A 247 -13.99 -2.54 -3.86
CA VAL A 247 -13.28 -3.44 -4.79
C VAL A 247 -11.84 -3.67 -4.36
N ARG A 248 -11.14 -2.61 -3.91
CA ARG A 248 -9.81 -2.72 -3.30
C ARG A 248 -9.86 -3.52 -2.00
N THR A 249 -10.76 -3.17 -1.07
CA THR A 249 -10.90 -3.88 0.21
C THR A 249 -11.13 -5.38 0.04
N VAL A 250 -11.95 -5.80 -0.94
CA VAL A 250 -12.18 -7.22 -1.24
C VAL A 250 -10.93 -7.88 -1.83
N LYS A 251 -10.21 -7.19 -2.74
CA LYS A 251 -8.95 -7.70 -3.31
C LYS A 251 -7.86 -7.86 -2.25
N ASP A 252 -7.70 -6.88 -1.37
CA ASP A 252 -6.72 -6.91 -0.26
C ASP A 252 -6.99 -8.10 0.68
N VAL A 253 -8.27 -8.32 1.03
CA VAL A 253 -8.66 -9.44 1.91
C VAL A 253 -8.53 -10.80 1.20
N LEU A 254 -8.79 -10.89 -0.11
CA LEU A 254 -8.49 -12.08 -0.90
C LEU A 254 -6.99 -12.38 -0.92
N ALA A 255 -6.15 -11.36 -1.14
CA ALA A 255 -4.70 -11.47 -1.09
C ALA A 255 -4.23 -11.98 0.28
N ASP A 256 -4.73 -11.40 1.38
CA ASP A 256 -4.33 -11.77 2.74
C ASP A 256 -4.81 -13.17 3.17
N THR A 257 -5.98 -13.60 2.72
CA THR A 257 -6.61 -14.88 3.14
C THR A 257 -6.44 -16.02 2.14
N GLY A 258 -5.93 -15.74 0.93
CA GLY A 258 -5.67 -16.72 -0.12
C GLY A 258 -4.59 -17.75 0.24
N PRO A 259 -4.45 -18.84 -0.54
CA PRO A 259 -3.57 -19.98 -0.23
C PRO A 259 -2.11 -19.62 0.12
N HIS A 260 -1.57 -18.56 -0.49
CA HIS A 260 -0.20 -18.08 -0.29
C HIS A 260 -0.12 -16.76 0.49
N GLY A 261 -1.26 -16.25 0.96
CA GLY A 261 -1.42 -14.91 1.53
C GLY A 261 -0.93 -14.70 2.96
N THR A 262 -0.90 -13.42 3.35
CA THR A 262 -0.51 -12.87 4.66
C THR A 262 -0.96 -13.69 5.86
N LEU A 263 -2.27 -13.86 6.06
CA LEU A 263 -2.80 -14.53 7.25
C LEU A 263 -2.52 -16.04 7.25
N ARG A 264 -2.43 -16.67 6.06
CA ARG A 264 -2.02 -18.08 5.96
C ARG A 264 -0.55 -18.28 6.27
N HIS A 265 0.32 -17.34 5.85
CA HIS A 265 1.71 -17.34 6.29
C HIS A 265 1.77 -17.21 7.82
N ILE A 266 1.18 -16.16 8.39
CA ILE A 266 1.17 -15.88 9.83
C ILE A 266 0.70 -17.10 10.64
N ARG A 267 -0.37 -17.77 10.20
CA ARG A 267 -0.86 -19.00 10.83
C ARG A 267 0.10 -20.19 10.67
N LYS A 268 0.72 -20.36 9.49
CA LYS A 268 1.68 -21.45 9.22
C LYS A 268 2.95 -21.31 10.06
N THR A 269 3.42 -20.09 10.30
CA THR A 269 4.62 -19.78 11.10
C THR A 269 4.30 -19.44 12.56
N GLN A 270 3.02 -19.47 12.95
CA GLN A 270 2.52 -19.12 14.28
C GLN A 270 3.03 -17.75 14.81
N GLN A 271 3.09 -16.77 13.92
CA GLN A 271 3.61 -15.42 14.21
C GLN A 271 2.60 -14.59 15.01
N THR A 272 2.52 -14.83 16.32
CA THR A 272 1.60 -14.16 17.26
C THR A 272 1.65 -12.63 17.16
N ALA A 273 2.85 -12.04 17.07
CA ALA A 273 3.02 -10.61 16.92
C ALA A 273 2.41 -10.07 15.61
N ALA A 274 2.64 -10.77 14.50
CA ALA A 274 2.10 -10.39 13.19
C ALA A 274 0.57 -10.47 13.17
N LEU A 275 -0.03 -11.50 13.79
CA LEU A 275 -1.49 -11.62 13.94
C LEU A 275 -2.07 -10.44 14.74
N GLY A 276 -1.42 -10.08 15.85
CA GLY A 276 -1.83 -8.94 16.67
C GLY A 276 -1.70 -7.60 15.93
N PHE A 277 -0.61 -7.38 15.17
CA PHE A 277 -0.46 -6.17 14.34
C PHE A 277 -1.48 -6.13 13.20
N TYR A 278 -1.77 -7.26 12.55
CA TYR A 278 -2.81 -7.34 11.52
C TYR A 278 -4.16 -6.88 12.07
N ALA A 279 -4.59 -7.41 13.23
CA ALA A 279 -5.83 -6.99 13.89
C ALA A 279 -5.80 -5.53 14.33
N ALA A 280 -4.67 -5.04 14.87
CA ALA A 280 -4.49 -3.65 15.26
C ALA A 280 -4.68 -2.69 14.08
N PHE A 281 -4.10 -3.04 12.92
CA PHE A 281 -4.07 -2.20 11.73
C PHE A 281 -5.20 -2.48 10.73
N LEU A 282 -6.05 -3.48 10.94
CA LEU A 282 -7.32 -3.63 10.20
C LEU A 282 -8.28 -2.50 10.61
N ASP A 283 -8.64 -1.64 9.66
CA ASP A 283 -9.50 -0.48 9.91
C ASP A 283 -10.48 -0.22 8.73
N GLY A 284 -11.25 0.86 8.82
CA GLY A 284 -12.08 1.36 7.72
C GLY A 284 -13.12 0.33 7.23
N LEU A 285 -13.22 0.18 5.92
CA LEU A 285 -14.19 -0.72 5.29
C LEU A 285 -13.88 -2.20 5.56
N GLY A 286 -12.60 -2.59 5.55
CA GLY A 286 -12.18 -3.98 5.83
C GLY A 286 -12.59 -4.43 7.24
N LYS A 287 -12.42 -3.57 8.24
CA LYS A 287 -12.90 -3.81 9.61
C LYS A 287 -14.42 -3.96 9.71
N LYS A 288 -15.18 -3.21 8.90
CA LYS A 288 -16.66 -3.24 8.90
C LYS A 288 -17.22 -4.45 8.13
N LEU A 289 -16.59 -4.82 7.02
CA LEU A 289 -16.99 -5.97 6.20
C LEU A 289 -16.60 -7.30 6.84
N PHE A 290 -15.44 -7.37 7.48
CA PHE A 290 -14.88 -8.61 8.04
C PHE A 290 -14.59 -8.50 9.57
N PRO A 291 -15.59 -8.14 10.39
CA PRO A 291 -15.42 -7.98 11.84
C PRO A 291 -14.97 -9.27 12.54
N GLU A 292 -15.26 -10.44 11.95
CA GLU A 292 -14.84 -11.75 12.42
C GLU A 292 -13.31 -11.86 12.62
N ILE A 293 -12.50 -11.16 11.82
CA ILE A 293 -11.04 -11.15 11.97
C ILE A 293 -10.65 -10.66 13.38
N ARG A 294 -11.15 -9.47 13.77
CA ARG A 294 -10.84 -8.88 15.09
C ARG A 294 -11.51 -9.65 16.22
N ALA A 295 -12.69 -10.24 16.01
CA ALA A 295 -13.35 -11.08 17.00
C ALA A 295 -12.52 -12.34 17.32
N THR A 296 -12.04 -13.05 16.29
CA THR A 296 -11.18 -14.22 16.46
C THR A 296 -9.84 -13.86 17.10
N VAL A 297 -9.20 -12.76 16.69
CA VAL A 297 -7.92 -12.36 17.31
C VAL A 297 -8.11 -11.94 18.77
N ALA A 298 -9.26 -11.36 19.16
CA ALA A 298 -9.55 -11.05 20.55
C ALA A 298 -9.73 -12.32 21.42
N GLY A 299 -10.30 -13.40 20.86
CA GLY A 299 -10.31 -14.71 21.51
C GLY A 299 -8.90 -15.29 21.64
N PHE A 300 -8.16 -15.31 20.52
CA PHE A 300 -6.77 -15.77 20.44
C PHE A 300 -5.83 -15.11 21.46
N MET A 301 -6.03 -13.83 21.78
CA MET A 301 -5.29 -13.12 22.83
C MET A 301 -5.42 -13.74 24.24
N THR A 302 -6.39 -14.63 24.44
CA THR A 302 -6.68 -15.32 25.71
C THR A 302 -6.32 -16.80 25.66
N ASP A 303 -6.65 -17.50 24.58
CA ASP A 303 -6.53 -18.97 24.46
C ASP A 303 -5.39 -19.46 23.56
N GLY A 304 -4.86 -18.61 22.68
CA GLY A 304 -3.84 -18.98 21.70
C GLY A 304 -4.32 -19.94 20.61
N ASP A 305 -5.64 -20.06 20.35
CA ASP A 305 -6.17 -21.07 19.44
C ASP A 305 -5.94 -20.76 17.95
N TRP A 306 -4.88 -21.33 17.40
CA TRP A 306 -4.59 -21.30 15.97
C TRP A 306 -5.61 -22.04 15.10
N GLN A 307 -6.47 -22.91 15.65
CA GLN A 307 -7.57 -23.54 14.89
C GLN A 307 -8.71 -22.56 14.65
N ALA A 308 -9.12 -21.78 15.65
CA ALA A 308 -10.03 -20.66 15.47
C ALA A 308 -9.51 -19.67 14.42
N VAL A 309 -8.21 -19.35 14.43
CA VAL A 309 -7.57 -18.52 13.38
C VAL A 309 -7.65 -19.19 12.00
N ALA A 310 -7.40 -20.49 11.89
CA ALA A 310 -7.50 -21.24 10.63
C ALA A 310 -8.93 -21.26 10.06
N ALA A 311 -9.93 -21.43 10.92
CA ALA A 311 -11.35 -21.40 10.56
C ALA A 311 -11.78 -20.00 10.10
N MET A 312 -11.37 -18.95 10.84
CA MET A 312 -11.61 -17.55 10.48
C MET A 312 -11.03 -17.22 9.10
N ILE A 313 -9.77 -17.56 8.82
CA ILE A 313 -9.14 -17.30 7.51
C ILE A 313 -9.94 -17.94 6.38
N SER A 314 -10.41 -19.18 6.58
CA SER A 314 -11.18 -19.91 5.57
C SER A 314 -12.56 -19.29 5.33
N SER A 315 -13.25 -18.89 6.41
CA SER A 315 -14.57 -18.23 6.36
C SER A 315 -14.50 -16.83 5.70
N VAL A 316 -13.51 -16.02 6.08
CA VAL A 316 -13.28 -14.69 5.50
C VAL A 316 -12.94 -14.80 4.02
N HIS A 317 -12.09 -15.77 3.63
CA HIS A 317 -11.75 -16.00 2.23
C HIS A 317 -12.98 -16.33 1.38
N GLN A 318 -13.80 -17.28 1.83
CA GLN A 318 -15.03 -17.68 1.12
C GLN A 318 -16.04 -16.52 0.98
N LYS A 319 -16.14 -15.68 2.01
CA LYS A 319 -16.98 -14.47 1.99
C LYS A 319 -16.45 -13.42 1.01
N ALA A 320 -15.15 -13.15 1.02
CA ALA A 320 -14.51 -12.21 0.08
C ALA A 320 -14.57 -12.73 -1.37
N GLU A 321 -14.42 -14.04 -1.59
CA GLU A 321 -14.60 -14.70 -2.90
C GLU A 321 -16.03 -14.54 -3.41
N THR A 322 -17.04 -14.79 -2.56
CA THR A 322 -18.46 -14.57 -2.90
C THR A 322 -18.71 -13.12 -3.31
N MET A 323 -18.16 -12.15 -2.56
CA MET A 323 -18.25 -10.73 -2.90
C MET A 323 -17.58 -10.42 -4.24
N ALA A 324 -16.39 -10.94 -4.51
CA ALA A 324 -15.68 -10.73 -5.77
C ALA A 324 -16.47 -11.27 -6.96
N PHE A 325 -17.07 -12.47 -6.86
CA PHE A 325 -17.92 -13.01 -7.92
C PHE A 325 -19.19 -12.17 -8.14
N THR A 326 -19.86 -11.70 -7.09
CA THR A 326 -21.01 -10.79 -7.21
C THR A 326 -20.62 -9.45 -7.86
N ILE A 327 -19.48 -8.87 -7.47
CA ILE A 327 -18.95 -7.64 -8.08
C ILE A 327 -18.65 -7.83 -9.57
N ILE A 328 -17.98 -8.94 -9.94
CA ILE A 328 -17.65 -9.26 -11.34
C ILE A 328 -18.91 -9.46 -12.18
N ASP A 329 -19.92 -10.15 -11.65
CA ASP A 329 -21.18 -10.38 -12.37
C ASP A 329 -21.98 -9.08 -12.57
N LEU A 330 -22.13 -8.28 -11.50
CA LEU A 330 -22.80 -6.97 -11.58
C LEU A 330 -22.08 -6.03 -12.56
N TYR A 331 -20.75 -5.97 -12.55
CA TYR A 331 -20.00 -5.16 -13.52
C TYR A 331 -20.17 -5.66 -14.96
N ARG A 332 -20.10 -6.98 -15.19
CA ARG A 332 -20.31 -7.59 -16.53
C ARG A 332 -21.73 -7.40 -17.05
N ASN A 333 -22.73 -7.37 -16.17
CA ASN A 333 -24.11 -7.10 -16.57
C ASN A 333 -24.32 -5.61 -16.83
N GLY A 334 -23.89 -4.71 -15.93
CA GLY A 334 -24.00 -3.26 -16.12
C GLY A 334 -23.21 -2.71 -17.32
N THR A 335 -22.08 -3.34 -17.69
CA THR A 335 -21.33 -2.98 -18.90
C THR A 335 -22.01 -3.39 -20.21
N ARG A 336 -22.97 -4.34 -20.21
CA ARG A 336 -23.82 -4.61 -21.39
C ARG A 336 -24.79 -3.47 -21.66
N ASP A 337 -25.21 -2.77 -20.60
CA ASP A 337 -26.13 -1.64 -20.64
C ASP A 337 -25.38 -0.28 -20.57
N HIS A 338 -24.05 -0.31 -20.54
CA HIS A 338 -23.14 0.84 -20.37
C HIS A 338 -23.36 1.72 -19.11
N ASP A 339 -24.00 1.19 -18.07
CA ASP A 339 -24.40 1.98 -16.89
C ASP A 339 -23.46 1.77 -15.68
N SER A 340 -22.39 2.57 -15.64
CA SER A 340 -21.47 2.61 -14.50
C SER A 340 -22.10 3.21 -13.23
N VAL A 341 -23.13 4.06 -13.37
CA VAL A 341 -23.86 4.64 -12.24
C VAL A 341 -24.67 3.54 -11.53
N TRP A 342 -25.41 2.74 -12.29
CA TRP A 342 -26.17 1.60 -11.78
C TRP A 342 -25.28 0.56 -11.07
N VAL A 343 -24.10 0.25 -11.61
CA VAL A 343 -23.16 -0.68 -10.94
C VAL A 343 -22.74 -0.11 -9.59
N ASN A 344 -22.35 1.16 -9.52
CA ASN A 344 -21.93 1.80 -8.28
C ASN A 344 -23.08 1.89 -7.26
N GLU A 345 -24.27 2.34 -7.66
CA GLU A 345 -25.43 2.40 -6.76
C GLU A 345 -25.83 1.01 -6.22
N THR A 346 -25.83 -0.01 -7.09
CA THR A 346 -26.20 -1.38 -6.70
C THR A 346 -25.20 -1.97 -5.71
N LEU A 347 -23.89 -1.78 -5.93
CA LEU A 347 -22.86 -2.26 -5.01
C LEU A 347 -22.84 -1.48 -3.67
N ASN A 348 -23.10 -0.17 -3.70
CA ASN A 348 -23.21 0.64 -2.49
C ASN A 348 -24.39 0.19 -1.62
N ARG A 349 -25.56 -0.05 -2.22
CA ARG A 349 -26.75 -0.57 -1.54
C ARG A 349 -26.54 -1.97 -0.96
N LEU A 350 -25.81 -2.83 -1.67
CA LEU A 350 -25.58 -4.21 -1.25
C LEU A 350 -24.54 -4.34 -0.11
N TYR A 351 -23.48 -3.53 -0.13
CA TYR A 351 -22.31 -3.75 0.74
C TYR A 351 -21.89 -2.56 1.61
N ILE A 352 -22.34 -1.33 1.34
CA ILE A 352 -21.86 -0.13 2.05
C ILE A 352 -22.95 0.50 2.91
N GLU A 353 -24.15 0.72 2.36
CA GLU A 353 -25.31 1.23 3.11
C GLU A 353 -25.62 0.38 4.37
N PRO A 354 -25.60 -0.98 4.32
CA PRO A 354 -25.86 -1.81 5.50
C PRO A 354 -24.82 -1.69 6.61
N LEU A 355 -23.68 -1.03 6.36
CA LEU A 355 -22.62 -0.77 7.35
C LEU A 355 -22.74 0.62 7.99
N THR A 356 -23.81 1.35 7.69
CA THR A 356 -24.10 2.70 8.23
C THR A 356 -25.38 2.77 9.06
N ALA A 357 -26.21 1.72 9.01
CA ALA A 357 -27.25 1.42 9.97
C ALA A 357 -26.67 0.75 11.24
#